data_AF-A7T3E0-F1
#
_entry.id   AF-A7T3E0-F1
#
_cell.length_a   1.000
_cell.length_b   1.000
_cell.length_c   1.000
_cell.angle_alpha   90.00
_cell.angle_beta   90.00
_cell.angle_gamma   90.00
#
_symmetry.space_group_name_H-M   'P 1'
#
loop_
_entity.id
_entity.type
_entity.pdbx_description
1 polymer ?
#
loop_
_entity_poly.entity_id
_entity_poly.type
_entity_poly.pdbx_seq_one_letter_code
_entity_poly.pdbx_strand_id
1 'polypeptide(L)'
;IHLTNVAIQKHGDDYNPIHGGKWTVKNLRLFLEGTRGKEVTDKLFDDINWLMVHSLKAVQGVIANDRHCFECYGYDIIIDDNLKPWLIEVNASPSLTSTTSADRIMKYNLIHDTLNIAVPNGEIPE
;
A
#
# COMPACT_ATOMS: atom_id res chain seq x y z
N ILE A 1 -5.71 1.96 -22.40
CA ILE A 1 -4.57 1.82 -21.45
C ILE A 1 -4.99 0.80 -20.38
N HIS A 2 -4.19 -0.23 -20.11
CA HIS A 2 -4.53 -1.32 -19.17
C HIS A 2 -3.59 -1.47 -17.97
N LEU A 3 -2.46 -0.78 -17.97
CA LEU A 3 -1.45 -0.88 -16.91
C LEU A 3 -1.48 0.35 -16.03
N THR A 4 -1.63 0.18 -14.72
CA THR A 4 -1.75 1.29 -13.76
C THR A 4 -0.39 1.75 -13.24
N ASN A 5 0.72 1.08 -13.61
CA ASN A 5 2.06 1.44 -13.15
C ASN A 5 2.38 2.90 -13.46
N VAL A 6 2.76 3.64 -12.43
CA VAL A 6 3.09 5.07 -12.51
C VAL A 6 4.23 5.32 -13.51
N ALA A 7 5.17 4.39 -13.69
CA ALA A 7 6.22 4.51 -14.70
C ALA A 7 5.68 4.53 -16.15
N ILE A 8 4.55 3.87 -16.40
CA ILE A 8 3.91 3.77 -17.71
C ILE A 8 2.92 4.93 -17.90
N GLN A 9 2.13 5.24 -16.87
CA GLN A 9 1.10 6.29 -16.92
C GLN A 9 1.65 7.71 -17.16
N LYS A 10 2.88 8.00 -16.74
CA LYS A 10 3.54 9.31 -16.96
C LYS A 10 3.67 9.72 -18.43
N HIS A 11 3.59 8.75 -19.34
CA HIS A 11 3.74 8.94 -20.78
C HIS A 11 2.40 8.86 -21.53
N GLY A 12 1.27 8.73 -20.81
CA GLY A 12 -0.07 8.67 -21.40
C GLY A 12 -0.67 10.06 -21.62
N ASP A 13 -1.50 10.20 -22.66
CA ASP A 13 -2.12 11.47 -23.06
C ASP A 13 -3.07 12.05 -21.99
N ASP A 14 -3.64 11.21 -21.13
CA ASP A 14 -4.54 11.58 -20.02
C ASP A 14 -3.82 11.81 -18.67
N TYR A 15 -2.48 11.88 -18.66
CA TYR A 15 -1.73 12.05 -17.43
C TYR A 15 -1.99 13.43 -16.81
N ASN A 16 -2.66 13.46 -15.65
CA ASN A 16 -2.86 14.68 -14.90
C ASN A 16 -1.63 14.99 -14.02
N PRO A 17 -0.82 16.02 -14.34
CA PRO A 17 0.42 16.31 -13.59
C PRO A 17 0.17 16.87 -12.18
N ILE A 18 -1.05 17.31 -11.86
CA ILE A 18 -1.41 17.90 -10.55
C ILE A 18 -1.60 16.81 -9.49
N HIS A 19 -2.23 15.68 -9.85
CA HIS A 19 -2.48 14.55 -8.93
C HIS A 19 -1.73 13.27 -9.32
N GLY A 20 -1.10 13.21 -10.49
CA GLY A 20 -0.33 12.07 -10.98
C GLY A 20 -1.17 10.80 -11.19
N GLY A 21 -2.50 10.92 -11.30
CA GLY A 21 -3.42 9.79 -11.35
C GLY A 21 -3.53 9.01 -10.03
N LYS A 22 -3.18 9.64 -8.89
CA LYS A 22 -3.14 8.97 -7.58
C LYS A 22 -4.18 9.54 -6.62
N TRP A 23 -4.84 8.66 -5.89
CA TRP A 23 -5.61 9.00 -4.69
C TRP A 23 -4.94 8.42 -3.45
N THR A 24 -5.06 9.15 -2.34
CA THR A 24 -4.72 8.59 -1.03
C THR A 24 -5.75 7.52 -0.67
N VAL A 25 -5.34 6.55 0.16
CA VAL A 25 -6.26 5.52 0.68
C VAL A 25 -7.46 6.16 1.40
N LYS A 26 -7.25 7.29 2.10
CA LYS A 26 -8.31 8.05 2.75
C LYS A 26 -9.33 8.60 1.75
N ASN A 27 -8.88 9.16 0.63
CA ASN A 27 -9.77 9.67 -0.40
C ASN A 27 -10.52 8.54 -1.11
N LEU A 28 -9.85 7.41 -1.38
CA LEU A 28 -10.51 6.22 -1.92
C LEU A 28 -11.61 5.72 -0.99
N ARG A 29 -11.34 5.62 0.31
CA ARG A 29 -12.32 5.21 1.31
C ARG A 29 -13.51 6.16 1.33
N LEU A 30 -13.27 7.47 1.41
CA LEU A 30 -14.32 8.48 1.41
C LEU A 30 -15.19 8.40 0.14
N PHE A 31 -14.56 8.20 -1.03
CA PHE A 31 -15.27 8.04 -2.30
C PHE A 31 -16.17 6.79 -2.29
N LEU A 32 -15.66 5.64 -1.82
CA LEU A 32 -16.43 4.40 -1.76
C LEU A 32 -17.56 4.49 -0.74
N GLU A 33 -17.33 5.09 0.43
CA GLU A 33 -18.37 5.31 1.43
C GLU A 33 -19.51 6.17 0.86
N GLY A 34 -19.18 7.22 0.12
CA GLY A 34 -20.16 8.13 -0.48
C GLY A 34 -20.90 7.55 -1.70
N THR A 35 -20.31 6.61 -2.44
CA THR A 35 -20.88 6.08 -3.70
C THR A 35 -21.45 4.68 -3.59
N ARG A 36 -20.92 3.85 -2.69
CA ARG A 36 -21.27 2.43 -2.51
C ARG A 36 -21.82 2.12 -1.12
N GLY A 37 -21.62 3.03 -0.15
CA GLY A 37 -22.06 2.89 1.22
C GLY A 37 -20.96 2.41 2.16
N LYS A 38 -21.10 2.78 3.44
CA LYS A 38 -20.08 2.54 4.46
C LYS A 38 -19.82 1.07 4.74
N GLU A 39 -20.86 0.27 4.94
CA GLU A 39 -20.71 -1.16 5.29
C GLU A 39 -19.96 -1.95 4.22
N VAL A 40 -20.28 -1.70 2.94
CA VAL A 40 -19.61 -2.37 1.82
C VAL A 40 -18.15 -1.92 1.72
N THR A 41 -17.89 -0.64 1.97
CA THR A 41 -16.53 -0.10 1.99
C THR A 41 -15.71 -0.70 3.13
N ASP A 42 -16.26 -0.72 4.35
CA ASP A 42 -15.62 -1.32 5.52
C ASP A 42 -15.26 -2.79 5.25
N LYS A 43 -16.20 -3.56 4.69
CA LYS A 43 -15.97 -4.95 4.29
C LYS A 43 -14.82 -5.10 3.29
N LEU A 44 -14.75 -4.28 2.25
CA LEU A 44 -13.66 -4.32 1.27
C LEU A 44 -12.30 -4.09 1.94
N PHE A 45 -12.20 -3.11 2.84
CA PHE A 45 -10.94 -2.85 3.55
C PHE A 45 -10.56 -3.99 4.51
N ASP A 46 -11.54 -4.63 5.14
CA ASP A 46 -11.32 -5.84 5.94
C ASP A 46 -10.84 -7.02 5.07
N ASP A 47 -11.44 -7.21 3.90
CA ASP A 47 -11.04 -8.24 2.95
C ASP A 47 -9.60 -8.01 2.43
N ILE A 48 -9.21 -6.74 2.19
CA ILE A 48 -7.83 -6.35 1.86
C ILE A 48 -6.87 -6.70 3.00
N ASN A 49 -7.24 -6.39 4.26
CA ASN A 49 -6.42 -6.71 5.42
C ASN A 49 -6.21 -8.23 5.58
N TRP A 50 -7.28 -9.01 5.45
CA TRP A 50 -7.21 -10.47 5.52
C TRP A 50 -6.42 -11.08 4.37
N LEU A 51 -6.52 -10.51 3.17
CA LEU A 51 -5.71 -10.92 2.03
C LEU A 51 -4.21 -10.76 2.32
N MET A 52 -3.79 -9.63 2.91
CA MET A 52 -2.39 -9.42 3.33
C MET A 52 -1.95 -10.39 4.45
N VAL A 53 -2.82 -10.66 5.42
CA VAL A 53 -2.51 -11.60 6.50
C VAL A 53 -2.36 -13.03 5.97
N HIS A 54 -3.26 -13.46 5.08
CA HIS A 54 -3.22 -14.80 4.50
C HIS A 54 -2.00 -15.01 3.60
N SER A 55 -1.62 -14.01 2.79
CA SER A 55 -0.39 -14.11 1.98
C SER A 55 0.85 -14.29 2.85
N LEU A 56 1.00 -13.50 3.92
CA LEU A 56 2.13 -13.62 4.84
C LEU A 56 2.14 -14.97 5.58
N LYS A 57 0.97 -15.43 6.06
CA LYS A 57 0.85 -16.73 6.72
C LYS A 57 1.24 -17.89 5.80
N ALA A 58 0.89 -17.81 4.52
CA ALA A 58 1.21 -18.86 3.55
C ALA A 58 2.73 -19.06 3.37
N VAL A 59 3.53 -18.01 3.54
CA VAL A 59 4.99 -18.05 3.41
C VAL A 59 5.74 -17.97 4.74
N GLN A 60 5.03 -17.93 5.87
CA GLN A 60 5.64 -17.77 7.20
C GLN A 60 6.71 -18.83 7.51
N GLY A 61 6.54 -20.06 7.01
CA GLY A 61 7.49 -21.15 7.25
C GLY A 61 8.80 -21.02 6.47
N VAL A 62 8.86 -20.17 5.43
CA VAL A 62 10.06 -19.95 4.60
C VAL A 62 10.69 -18.58 4.82
N ILE A 63 9.95 -17.62 5.40
CA ILE A 63 10.49 -16.32 5.77
C ILE A 63 11.49 -16.49 6.92
N ALA A 64 12.67 -15.89 6.78
CA ALA A 64 13.66 -15.84 7.85
C ALA A 64 13.09 -15.12 9.07
N ASN A 65 13.00 -15.82 10.19
CA ASN A 65 12.43 -15.31 11.43
C ASN A 65 13.56 -14.92 12.38
N ASP A 66 14.16 -13.76 12.14
CA ASP A 66 15.13 -13.15 13.05
C ASP A 66 14.48 -11.93 13.72
N ARG A 67 14.52 -11.89 15.06
CA ARG A 67 13.92 -10.82 15.86
C ARG A 67 14.54 -9.44 15.64
N HIS A 68 15.73 -9.37 15.05
CA HIS A 68 16.43 -8.13 14.73
C HIS A 68 16.20 -7.68 13.27
N CYS A 69 15.42 -8.44 12.50
CA CYS A 69 15.07 -8.11 11.12
C CYS A 69 13.61 -7.66 11.02
N PHE A 70 13.40 -6.65 10.17
CA PHE A 70 12.07 -6.24 9.74
C PHE A 70 12.11 -5.94 8.24
N GLU A 71 10.97 -6.06 7.57
CA GLU A 71 10.85 -5.79 6.15
C GLU A 71 9.54 -5.04 5.87
N CYS A 72 9.60 -4.05 4.97
CA CYS A 72 8.44 -3.28 4.55
C CYS A 72 8.01 -3.76 3.16
N TYR A 73 6.84 -4.40 3.08
CA TYR A 73 6.28 -4.91 1.84
C TYR A 73 5.33 -3.90 1.18
N GLY A 74 5.42 -3.79 -0.15
CA GLY A 74 4.40 -3.13 -0.98
C GLY A 74 3.43 -4.15 -1.55
N TYR A 75 2.14 -3.97 -1.28
CA TYR A 75 1.08 -4.84 -1.80
C TYR A 75 0.35 -4.18 -2.96
N ASP A 76 0.37 -4.83 -4.12
CA ASP A 76 -0.35 -4.38 -5.30
C ASP A 76 -1.66 -5.16 -5.39
N ILE A 77 -2.77 -4.48 -5.13
CA ILE A 77 -4.11 -5.05 -5.05
C ILE A 77 -5.01 -4.36 -6.06
N ILE A 78 -5.70 -5.15 -6.88
CA ILE A 78 -6.76 -4.65 -7.77
C ILE A 78 -8.13 -4.96 -7.16
N ILE A 79 -9.07 -4.04 -7.33
CA ILE A 79 -10.46 -4.19 -6.86
C ILE A 79 -11.35 -4.31 -8.09
N ASP A 80 -12.18 -5.34 -8.16
CA ASP A 80 -13.13 -5.53 -9.26
C ASP A 80 -14.46 -4.76 -9.05
N ASP A 81 -15.34 -4.85 -10.05
CA ASP A 81 -16.64 -4.16 -10.03
C ASP A 81 -17.58 -4.64 -8.92
N ASN A 82 -17.34 -5.84 -8.36
CA ASN A 82 -18.07 -6.38 -7.20
C ASN A 82 -17.44 -5.98 -5.87
N LEU A 83 -16.43 -5.09 -5.88
CA LEU A 83 -15.62 -4.70 -4.72
C LEU A 83 -14.93 -5.89 -4.05
N LYS A 84 -14.47 -6.85 -4.86
CA LYS A 84 -13.61 -7.93 -4.39
C LYS A 84 -12.14 -7.55 -4.61
N PRO A 85 -11.28 -7.60 -3.58
CA PRO A 85 -9.86 -7.36 -3.74
C PRO A 85 -9.14 -8.62 -4.25
N TRP A 86 -8.19 -8.42 -5.16
CA TRP A 86 -7.34 -9.45 -5.76
C TRP A 86 -5.88 -9.06 -5.63
N LEU A 87 -5.07 -9.95 -5.05
CA LEU A 87 -3.63 -9.76 -4.92
C LEU A 87 -2.98 -9.97 -6.29
N ILE A 88 -2.21 -8.99 -6.76
CA ILE A 88 -1.45 -9.09 -8.00
C ILE A 88 -0.01 -9.48 -7.70
N GLU A 89 0.66 -8.71 -6.85
CA GLU A 89 2.04 -8.96 -6.47
C GLU A 89 2.36 -8.40 -5.08
N VAL A 90 3.46 -8.91 -4.51
CA VAL A 90 4.04 -8.42 -3.25
C VAL A 90 5.49 -8.04 -3.53
N ASN A 91 5.82 -6.78 -3.26
CA ASN A 91 7.12 -6.18 -3.52
C ASN A 91 7.92 -6.05 -2.22
N ALA A 92 9.07 -6.71 -2.14
CA ALA A 92 10.02 -6.64 -1.01
C ALA A 92 10.79 -5.31 -0.93
N SER A 93 10.74 -4.49 -1.99
CA SER A 93 11.44 -3.20 -2.04
C SER A 93 10.56 -2.16 -2.72
N PRO A 94 9.52 -1.66 -2.02
CA PRO A 94 8.64 -0.64 -2.58
C PRO A 94 9.44 0.63 -2.90
N SER A 95 9.19 1.22 -4.07
CA SER A 95 9.94 2.40 -4.53
C SER A 95 9.76 3.58 -3.58
N LEU A 96 10.87 4.14 -3.10
CA LEU A 96 10.90 5.37 -2.31
C LEU A 96 11.10 6.66 -3.17
N THR A 97 11.18 6.52 -4.50
CA THR A 97 11.35 7.66 -5.42
C THR A 97 10.12 8.57 -5.38
N SER A 98 10.29 9.84 -5.07
CA SER A 98 9.18 10.78 -4.91
C SER A 98 8.93 11.56 -6.19
N THR A 99 7.69 11.55 -6.68
CA THR A 99 7.28 12.31 -7.88
C THR A 99 6.46 13.56 -7.57
N THR A 100 5.89 13.64 -6.37
CA THR A 100 5.08 14.78 -5.92
C THR A 100 5.39 15.12 -4.45
N SER A 101 5.02 16.32 -3.99
CA SER A 101 5.16 16.72 -2.58
C SER A 101 4.35 15.81 -1.65
N ALA A 102 3.16 15.37 -2.07
CA ALA A 102 2.32 14.45 -1.31
C ALA A 102 2.97 13.05 -1.19
N ASP A 103 3.55 12.53 -2.28
CA ASP A 103 4.31 11.28 -2.24
C ASP A 103 5.48 11.37 -1.26
N ARG A 104 6.21 12.49 -1.25
CA ARG A 104 7.36 12.69 -0.36
C ARG A 104 6.95 12.65 1.10
N ILE A 105 5.87 13.34 1.46
CA ILE A 105 5.36 13.38 2.85
C ILE A 105 4.90 11.98 3.27
N MET A 106 4.13 11.29 2.42
CA MET A 106 3.66 9.94 2.70
C MET A 106 4.83 8.98 2.95
N LYS A 107 5.84 8.99 2.07
CA LYS A 107 7.02 8.10 2.17
C LYS A 107 7.88 8.42 3.38
N TYR A 108 8.06 9.69 3.70
CA TYR A 108 8.77 10.09 4.92
C TYR A 108 8.06 9.54 6.16
N ASN A 109 6.74 9.72 6.26
CA ASN A 109 5.96 9.22 7.37
C ASN A 109 6.01 7.69 7.46
N LEU A 110 5.93 6.99 6.32
CA LEU A 110 6.08 5.53 6.28
C LEU A 110 7.40 5.07 6.90
N ILE A 111 8.52 5.67 6.49
CA ILE A 111 9.85 5.31 7.02
C ILE A 111 9.94 5.64 8.51
N HIS A 112 9.52 6.85 8.89
CA HIS A 112 9.53 7.30 10.28
C HIS A 112 8.73 6.37 11.19
N ASP A 113 7.50 6.03 10.79
CA ASP A 113 6.62 5.18 11.59
C ASP A 113 7.13 3.73 11.62
N THR A 114 7.68 3.23 10.51
CA THR A 114 8.33 1.90 10.47
C THR A 114 9.48 1.82 11.45
N LEU A 115 10.35 2.84 11.49
CA LEU A 115 11.47 2.88 12.43
C LEU A 115 11.01 2.97 13.89
N ASN A 116 9.96 3.76 14.18
CA ASN A 116 9.40 3.85 15.53
C ASN A 116 8.78 2.53 16.01
N ILE A 117 8.23 1.73 15.09
CA ILE A 117 7.68 0.40 15.41
C ILE A 117 8.81 -0.61 15.61
N ALA A 118 9.83 -0.60 14.75
CA ALA A 118 10.93 -1.55 14.80
C ALA A 118 11.93 -1.28 15.93
N VAL A 119 12.12 0.00 16.29
CA VAL A 119 13.06 0.47 17.31
C VAL A 119 12.33 1.41 18.28
N PRO A 120 11.39 0.89 19.09
CA PRO A 120 10.68 1.71 20.05
C PRO A 120 11.68 2.28 21.07
N ASN A 121 11.59 3.58 21.34
CA ASN A 121 12.46 4.37 22.24
C ASN A 121 13.82 4.80 21.69
N GLY A 122 14.17 4.48 20.44
CA GLY A 122 15.43 4.92 19.82
C GLY A 122 16.69 4.31 20.43
N GLU A 123 16.52 3.28 21.28
CA GLU A 123 17.61 2.49 21.84
C GLU A 123 18.00 1.40 20.84
N ILE A 124 19.30 1.24 20.59
CA ILE A 124 19.80 0.15 19.76
C ILE A 124 19.57 -1.16 20.54
N PRO A 125 18.87 -2.17 19.99
CA PRO A 125 18.73 -3.46 20.66
C PRO A 125 20.11 -4.06 20.95
N GLU A 126 20.34 -4.53 22.18
CA GLU A 126 21.57 -5.26 22.56
C GLU A 126 21.76 -6.57 21.77
#